data_AF-A0A380CU80-F1
#
_entry.id   AF-A0A380CU80-F1
#
_cell.length_a   1.000
_cell.length_b   1.000
_cell.length_c   1.000
_cell.angle_alpha   90.00
_cell.angle_beta   90.00
_cell.angle_gamma   90.00
#
_symmetry.space_group_name_H-M   'P 1'
#
loop_
_entity.id
_entity.type
_entity.pdbx_description
1 polymer ?
#
loop_
_entity_poly.entity_id
_entity_poly.type
_entity_poly.pdbx_seq_one_letter_code
_entity_poly.pdbx_strand_id
1 'polypeptide(L)'
;MMIVLIKWALSSFFISRAIRLHPLVVLGGILGLLGYFFDPFTGPEEVLSTSRMILIIVFTLVLIPFPVMKDKVYNMFGLNAPAWSLFWEYIANIVYALFLSRIRRTFLILLTVVAAAVLCYVSYTADGLSGGWGKGNFWEGGARIAYSFLAGLLIHRSKWILHSKLGFASLSILLILPFMMPFTSWNWLAESLVVLFYFPLLVSLGAGAVLSPSLQKICNFSGQISYPIYMTHYWGIWVFAHYYTQYKPSTEQLFYIIPVCVILLVLFAYLTMIIYDIPVRRYLSRKMRK
;
A
#
# COMPACT_ATOMS: atom_id res chain seq x y z
N MET A 1 -29.15 9.95 22.81
CA MET A 1 -28.60 10.93 21.83
C MET A 1 -27.09 10.76 21.56
N MET A 2 -26.23 10.76 22.60
CA MET A 2 -24.76 10.63 22.43
C MET A 2 -24.29 9.30 21.80
N ILE A 3 -24.89 8.17 22.17
CA ILE A 3 -24.57 6.84 21.60
C ILE A 3 -24.92 6.78 20.11
N VAL A 4 -26.03 7.41 19.71
CA VAL A 4 -26.45 7.49 18.31
C VAL A 4 -25.41 8.30 17.53
N LEU A 5 -25.08 9.53 17.97
CA LEU A 5 -24.06 10.37 17.32
C LEU A 5 -22.70 9.69 17.18
N ILE A 6 -22.27 8.91 18.17
CA ILE A 6 -21.03 8.12 18.10
C ILE A 6 -21.12 7.04 17.03
N LYS A 7 -22.24 6.31 16.93
CA LYS A 7 -22.44 5.30 15.88
C LYS A 7 -22.44 5.92 14.48
N TRP A 8 -23.07 7.07 14.30
CA TRP A 8 -23.07 7.82 13.03
C TRP A 8 -21.67 8.33 12.65
N ALA A 9 -20.88 8.78 13.62
CA ALA A 9 -19.50 9.20 13.37
C ALA A 9 -18.60 8.02 12.97
N LEU A 10 -18.74 6.86 13.63
CA LEU A 10 -18.00 5.64 13.25
C LEU A 10 -18.41 5.14 11.86
N SER A 11 -19.71 5.06 11.56
CA SER A 11 -20.16 4.61 10.24
C SER A 11 -19.66 5.53 9.13
N SER A 12 -19.74 6.85 9.34
CA SER A 12 -19.25 7.84 8.38
C SER A 12 -17.74 7.74 8.14
N PHE A 13 -16.96 7.43 9.18
CA PHE A 13 -15.53 7.18 9.08
C PHE A 13 -15.22 5.96 8.19
N PHE A 14 -15.88 4.82 8.45
CA PHE A 14 -15.68 3.61 7.67
C PHE A 14 -16.15 3.75 6.22
N ILE A 15 -17.32 4.35 6.00
CA ILE A 15 -17.85 4.57 4.66
C ILE A 15 -16.92 5.50 3.86
N SER A 16 -16.42 6.58 4.46
CA SER A 16 -15.48 7.48 3.78
C SER A 16 -14.20 6.77 3.35
N ARG A 17 -13.67 5.87 4.19
CA ARG A 17 -12.50 5.04 3.87
C ARG A 17 -12.81 4.01 2.79
N ALA A 18 -13.95 3.34 2.87
CA ALA A 18 -14.40 2.37 1.87
C ALA A 18 -14.60 3.03 0.50
N ILE A 19 -15.22 4.22 0.44
CA ILE A 19 -15.35 4.99 -0.79
C ILE A 19 -13.98 5.30 -1.39
N ARG A 20 -12.99 5.67 -0.55
CA ARG A 20 -11.65 6.00 -1.02
C ARG A 20 -10.87 4.79 -1.55
N LEU A 21 -10.97 3.65 -0.90
CA LEU A 21 -10.09 2.50 -1.15
C LEU A 21 -10.73 1.45 -2.05
N HIS A 22 -11.97 1.07 -1.76
CA HIS A 22 -12.60 -0.14 -2.28
C HIS A 22 -12.89 -0.14 -3.78
N PRO A 23 -13.23 0.99 -4.45
CA PRO A 23 -13.39 0.99 -5.91
C PRO A 23 -12.17 0.41 -6.63
N LEU A 24 -10.96 0.81 -6.22
CA LEU A 24 -9.73 0.33 -6.84
C LEU A 24 -9.34 -1.08 -6.40
N VAL A 25 -9.84 -1.58 -5.28
CA VAL A 25 -9.75 -3.00 -4.91
C VAL A 25 -10.53 -3.85 -5.90
N VAL A 26 -11.77 -3.47 -6.19
CA VAL A 26 -12.62 -4.17 -7.16
C VAL A 26 -11.98 -4.16 -8.54
N LEU A 27 -11.55 -2.98 -9.02
CA LEU A 27 -10.91 -2.87 -10.32
C LEU A 27 -9.60 -3.65 -10.39
N GLY A 28 -8.73 -3.55 -9.38
CA GLY A 28 -7.47 -4.28 -9.33
C GLY A 28 -7.69 -5.81 -9.33
N GLY A 29 -8.71 -6.29 -8.62
CA GLY A 29 -9.11 -7.71 -8.66
C GLY A 29 -9.61 -8.15 -10.03
N ILE A 30 -10.42 -7.33 -10.72
CA ILE A 30 -10.86 -7.59 -12.09
C ILE A 30 -9.66 -7.65 -13.04
N LEU A 31 -8.73 -6.70 -12.94
CA LEU A 31 -7.53 -6.70 -13.77
C LEU A 31 -6.64 -7.92 -13.50
N GLY A 32 -6.51 -8.34 -12.25
CA GLY A 32 -5.84 -9.58 -11.89
C GLY A 32 -6.50 -10.81 -12.51
N LEU A 33 -7.84 -10.85 -12.53
CA LEU A 33 -8.59 -11.93 -13.15
C LEU A 33 -8.42 -11.94 -14.67
N LEU A 34 -8.47 -10.77 -15.31
CA LEU A 34 -8.18 -10.63 -16.74
C LEU A 34 -6.75 -11.05 -17.05
N GLY A 35 -5.78 -10.63 -16.23
CA GLY A 35 -4.39 -11.09 -16.34
C GLY A 35 -4.29 -12.61 -16.24
N TYR A 36 -4.98 -13.24 -15.31
CA TYR A 36 -4.98 -14.70 -15.20
C TYR A 36 -5.49 -15.42 -16.46
N PHE A 37 -6.57 -14.92 -17.09
CA PHE A 37 -7.17 -15.59 -18.26
C PHE A 37 -6.55 -15.21 -19.60
N PHE A 38 -5.98 -14.00 -19.72
CA PHE A 38 -5.54 -13.44 -20.99
C PHE A 38 -4.02 -13.21 -21.07
N ASP A 39 -3.25 -13.62 -20.07
CA ASP A 39 -1.79 -13.55 -20.14
C ASP A 39 -1.24 -14.54 -21.19
N PRO A 40 -0.68 -14.04 -22.31
CA PRO A 40 -0.24 -14.87 -23.43
C PRO A 40 1.08 -15.61 -23.16
N PHE A 41 1.76 -15.30 -22.05
CA PHE A 41 3.07 -15.85 -21.71
C PHE A 41 3.00 -16.92 -20.62
N THR A 42 1.79 -17.18 -20.10
CA THR A 42 1.57 -18.21 -19.09
C THR A 42 1.84 -19.59 -19.71
N GLY A 43 2.67 -20.39 -19.03
CA GLY A 43 2.91 -21.78 -19.41
C GLY A 43 1.70 -22.68 -19.14
N PRO A 44 1.81 -24.01 -19.37
CA PRO A 44 0.80 -24.97 -18.96
C PRO A 44 0.76 -25.07 -17.42
N GLU A 45 0.13 -24.09 -16.78
CA GLU A 45 -0.06 -24.06 -15.33
C GLU A 45 -1.25 -24.93 -14.91
N GLU A 46 -1.26 -25.26 -13.62
CA GLU A 46 -2.35 -26.00 -12.99
C GLU A 46 -3.64 -25.17 -13.10
N VAL A 47 -4.53 -25.55 -14.02
CA VAL A 47 -5.82 -24.90 -14.19
C VAL A 47 -6.58 -24.98 -12.87
N LEU A 48 -6.82 -23.82 -12.25
CA LEU A 48 -7.57 -23.76 -11.02
C LEU A 48 -9.01 -24.21 -11.27
N SER A 49 -9.51 -25.12 -10.42
CA SER A 49 -10.92 -25.52 -10.45
C SER A 49 -11.84 -24.29 -10.35
N THR A 50 -12.97 -24.30 -11.06
CA THR A 50 -13.94 -23.19 -11.06
C THR A 50 -14.35 -22.74 -9.66
N SER A 51 -14.55 -23.68 -8.73
CA SER A 51 -14.90 -23.38 -7.34
C SER A 51 -13.81 -22.58 -6.61
N ARG A 52 -12.54 -22.96 -6.75
CA ARG A 52 -11.40 -22.21 -6.20
C ARG A 52 -11.32 -20.80 -6.81
N MET A 53 -11.54 -20.66 -8.12
CA MET A 53 -11.53 -19.35 -8.77
C MET A 53 -12.64 -18.44 -8.23
N ILE A 54 -13.86 -18.94 -8.06
CA ILE A 54 -14.96 -18.19 -7.45
C ILE A 54 -14.58 -17.73 -6.03
N LEU A 55 -13.98 -18.62 -5.22
CA LEU A 55 -13.53 -18.26 -3.87
C LEU A 55 -12.46 -17.15 -3.91
N ILE A 56 -11.47 -17.26 -4.81
CA ILE A 56 -10.42 -16.23 -4.98
C ILE A 56 -11.04 -14.88 -5.34
N ILE A 57 -12.00 -14.85 -6.26
CA ILE A 57 -12.69 -13.60 -6.66
C ILE A 57 -13.44 -13.02 -5.46
N VAL A 58 -14.28 -13.82 -4.79
CA VAL A 58 -15.06 -13.36 -3.63
C VAL A 58 -14.13 -12.80 -2.55
N PHE A 59 -13.09 -13.54 -2.20
CA PHE A 59 -12.16 -13.17 -1.13
C PHE A 59 -11.34 -11.93 -1.50
N THR A 60 -10.98 -11.76 -2.78
CA THR A 60 -10.37 -10.52 -3.28
C THR A 60 -11.30 -9.33 -3.13
N LEU A 61 -12.57 -9.48 -3.53
CA LEU A 61 -13.56 -8.40 -3.45
C LEU A 61 -13.85 -7.98 -2.01
N VAL A 62 -13.84 -8.91 -1.05
CA VAL A 62 -14.06 -8.59 0.38
C VAL A 62 -12.76 -8.37 1.17
N LEU A 63 -11.60 -8.38 0.52
CA LEU A 63 -10.28 -8.29 1.13
C LEU A 63 -10.03 -9.34 2.24
N ILE A 64 -10.42 -10.59 2.01
CA ILE A 64 -10.03 -11.72 2.88
C ILE A 64 -8.81 -12.41 2.26
N PRO A 65 -7.72 -12.64 3.02
CA PRO A 65 -6.56 -13.36 2.50
C PRO A 65 -6.88 -14.80 2.12
N PHE A 66 -6.43 -15.23 0.94
CA PHE A 66 -6.61 -16.60 0.43
C PHE A 66 -5.39 -17.09 -0.35
N PRO A 67 -4.31 -17.50 0.34
CA PRO A 67 -3.04 -17.86 -0.29
C PRO A 67 -3.05 -19.27 -0.89
N VAL A 68 -3.79 -19.45 -1.99
CA VAL A 68 -3.97 -20.75 -2.66
C VAL A 68 -3.29 -20.86 -4.03
N MET A 69 -2.89 -19.73 -4.63
CA MET A 69 -2.26 -19.67 -5.95
C MET A 69 -0.75 -19.91 -5.84
N LYS A 70 -0.27 -21.08 -6.28
CA LYS A 70 1.14 -21.48 -6.20
C LYS A 70 2.00 -20.73 -7.23
N ASP A 71 1.48 -20.56 -8.43
CA ASP A 71 2.02 -19.72 -9.53
C ASP A 71 2.26 -18.27 -9.08
N LYS A 72 1.43 -17.78 -8.15
CA LYS A 72 1.58 -16.46 -7.52
C LYS A 72 2.31 -16.50 -6.18
N VAL A 73 3.18 -17.50 -5.97
CA VAL A 73 4.04 -17.65 -4.76
C VAL A 73 3.23 -17.58 -3.45
N TYR A 74 2.01 -18.12 -3.47
CA TYR A 74 1.09 -18.08 -2.34
C TYR A 74 0.87 -16.67 -1.76
N ASN A 75 0.79 -15.67 -2.65
CA ASN A 75 0.33 -14.32 -2.33
C ASN A 75 -0.98 -14.38 -1.56
N MET A 76 -1.08 -13.59 -0.47
CA MET A 76 -2.29 -13.46 0.34
C MET A 76 -3.49 -13.01 -0.48
N PHE A 77 -3.23 -12.18 -1.49
CA PHE A 77 -4.24 -11.68 -2.43
C PHE A 77 -3.80 -12.03 -3.85
N GLY A 78 -4.12 -13.25 -4.30
CA GLY A 78 -3.59 -13.80 -5.56
C GLY A 78 -3.84 -12.94 -6.80
N LEU A 79 -5.02 -12.33 -6.93
CA LEU A 79 -5.36 -11.46 -8.06
C LEU A 79 -4.71 -10.07 -7.97
N ASN A 80 -4.32 -9.62 -6.78
CA ASN A 80 -3.69 -8.31 -6.59
C ASN A 80 -2.85 -8.30 -5.31
N ALA A 81 -1.61 -8.78 -5.37
CA ALA A 81 -0.79 -8.96 -4.18
C ALA A 81 -0.63 -7.69 -3.32
N PRO A 82 -0.43 -6.48 -3.91
CA PRO A 82 -0.39 -5.23 -3.15
C PRO A 82 -1.56 -5.01 -2.17
N ALA A 83 -2.71 -5.67 -2.36
CA ALA A 83 -3.85 -5.57 -1.45
C ALA A 83 -3.55 -6.03 0.00
N TRP A 84 -2.45 -6.73 0.26
CA TRP A 84 -2.03 -7.09 1.63
C TRP A 84 -1.89 -5.87 2.54
N SER A 85 -1.36 -4.75 2.02
CA SER A 85 -1.16 -3.55 2.82
C SER A 85 -2.50 -2.86 3.12
N LEU A 86 -3.44 -2.91 2.17
CA LEU A 86 -4.80 -2.36 2.32
C LEU A 86 -5.58 -3.14 3.38
N PHE A 87 -5.47 -4.47 3.40
CA PHE A 87 -6.07 -5.28 4.46
C PHE A 87 -5.65 -4.76 5.83
N TRP A 88 -4.34 -4.60 6.06
CA TRP A 88 -3.83 -4.07 7.31
C TRP A 88 -4.21 -2.60 7.53
N GLU A 89 -4.33 -1.78 6.49
CA GLU A 89 -4.88 -0.42 6.61
C GLU A 89 -6.35 -0.45 7.11
N TYR A 90 -7.19 -1.37 6.62
CA TYR A 90 -8.55 -1.53 7.15
C TYR A 90 -8.54 -1.96 8.62
N ILE A 91 -7.70 -2.94 9.00
CA ILE A 91 -7.55 -3.36 10.40
C ILE A 91 -7.08 -2.18 11.26
N ALA A 92 -6.07 -1.41 10.83
CA ALA A 92 -5.57 -0.25 11.54
C ALA A 92 -6.65 0.84 11.69
N ASN A 93 -7.46 1.08 10.66
CA ASN A 93 -8.60 2.01 10.74
C ASN A 93 -9.68 1.52 11.72
N ILE A 94 -9.96 0.22 11.78
CA ILE A 94 -10.90 -0.38 12.74
C ILE A 94 -10.37 -0.18 14.18
N VAL A 95 -9.11 -0.58 14.42
CA VAL A 95 -8.46 -0.43 15.73
C VAL A 95 -8.38 1.04 16.14
N TYR A 96 -8.14 1.94 15.18
CA TYR A 96 -8.13 3.37 15.43
C TYR A 96 -9.50 3.89 15.86
N ALA A 97 -10.54 3.61 15.09
CA ALA A 97 -11.89 4.10 15.38
C ALA A 97 -12.38 3.62 16.75
N LEU A 98 -12.14 2.34 17.08
CA LEU A 98 -12.61 1.72 18.30
C LEU A 98 -11.79 2.07 19.55
N PHE A 99 -10.46 2.08 19.45
CA PHE A 99 -9.57 2.16 20.61
C PHE A 99 -8.63 3.36 20.57
N LEU A 100 -7.83 3.50 19.50
CA LEU A 100 -6.74 4.48 19.50
C LEU A 100 -7.26 5.92 19.43
N SER A 101 -8.45 6.16 18.87
CA SER A 101 -9.08 7.48 18.77
C SER A 101 -9.23 8.18 20.13
N ARG A 102 -9.33 7.42 21.23
CA ARG A 102 -9.58 7.94 22.59
C ARG A 102 -8.46 7.64 23.59
N ILE A 103 -7.41 6.94 23.16
CA ILE A 103 -6.34 6.53 24.08
C ILE A 103 -5.47 7.73 24.52
N ARG A 104 -5.06 7.75 25.80
CA ARG A 104 -4.17 8.78 26.35
C ARG A 104 -2.78 8.68 25.72
N ARG A 105 -2.07 9.81 25.67
CA ARG A 105 -0.72 9.92 25.07
C ARG A 105 0.29 8.92 25.67
N THR A 106 0.28 8.71 26.99
CA THR A 106 1.21 7.79 27.65
C THR A 106 1.07 6.35 27.14
N PHE A 107 -0.17 5.86 27.02
CA PHE A 107 -0.43 4.54 26.47
C PHE A 107 -0.14 4.46 24.97
N LEU A 108 -0.38 5.55 24.22
CA LEU A 108 0.02 5.60 22.81
C LEU A 108 1.53 5.44 22.65
N ILE A 109 2.34 6.14 23.45
CA ILE A 109 3.80 6.00 23.46
C ILE A 109 4.20 4.57 23.80
N LEU A 110 3.60 3.98 24.85
CA LEU A 110 3.88 2.59 25.24
C LEU A 110 3.59 1.61 24.09
N LEU A 111 2.42 1.74 23.44
CA LEU A 111 2.06 0.93 22.28
C LEU A 111 3.05 1.12 21.12
N THR A 112 3.47 2.36 20.85
CA THR A 112 4.48 2.64 19.81
C THR A 112 5.81 1.97 20.11
N VAL A 113 6.26 1.99 21.38
CA VAL A 113 7.52 1.33 21.80
C VAL A 113 7.41 -0.19 21.67
N VAL A 114 6.28 -0.78 22.07
CA VAL A 114 6.03 -2.22 21.88
C VAL A 114 6.01 -2.58 20.40
N ALA A 115 5.32 -1.79 19.56
CA ALA A 115 5.29 -2.01 18.11
C ALA A 115 6.68 -1.86 17.47
N ALA A 116 7.52 -0.94 17.96
CA ALA A 116 8.90 -0.79 17.53
C ALA A 116 9.73 -2.04 17.87
N ALA A 117 9.59 -2.59 19.08
CA ALA A 117 10.27 -3.82 19.48
C ALA A 117 9.84 -5.02 18.61
N VAL A 118 8.53 -5.16 18.35
CA VAL A 118 8.00 -6.21 17.46
C VAL A 118 8.54 -6.03 16.04
N LEU A 119 8.61 -4.80 15.53
CA LEU A 119 9.17 -4.52 14.21
C LEU A 119 10.66 -4.89 14.12
N CYS A 120 11.46 -4.53 15.14
CA CYS A 120 12.88 -4.93 15.20
C CYS A 120 13.03 -6.45 15.24
N TYR A 121 12.18 -7.14 16.01
CA TYR A 121 12.18 -8.61 16.07
C TYR A 121 11.88 -9.21 14.69
N VAL A 122 10.83 -8.74 14.00
CA VAL A 122 10.52 -9.13 12.61
C VAL A 122 11.74 -8.94 11.73
N SER A 123 12.29 -7.73 11.74
CA SER A 123 13.44 -7.36 10.90
C SER A 123 14.63 -8.29 11.13
N TYR A 124 14.92 -8.59 12.39
CA TYR A 124 16.01 -9.50 12.77
C TYR A 124 15.75 -10.94 12.28
N THR A 125 14.53 -11.46 12.47
CA THR A 125 14.20 -12.84 12.08
C THR A 125 14.06 -13.05 10.58
N ALA A 126 13.68 -12.02 9.83
CA ALA A 126 13.44 -12.06 8.39
C ALA A 126 14.60 -11.45 7.55
N ASP A 127 15.69 -11.05 8.22
CA ASP A 127 16.85 -10.35 7.62
C ASP A 127 16.47 -9.09 6.83
N GLY A 128 15.49 -8.34 7.36
CA GLY A 128 14.92 -7.13 6.75
C GLY A 128 13.40 -7.03 6.90
N LEU A 129 12.81 -6.02 6.25
CA LEU A 129 11.41 -5.62 6.35
C LEU A 129 10.67 -5.76 5.00
N SER A 130 10.98 -6.80 4.24
CA SER A 130 10.41 -7.06 2.91
C SER A 130 9.13 -7.93 2.93
N GLY A 131 8.84 -8.64 4.03
CA GLY A 131 7.68 -9.53 4.12
C GLY A 131 6.36 -8.83 4.47
N GLY A 132 5.28 -9.63 4.56
CA GLY A 132 3.91 -9.15 4.81
C GLY A 132 2.91 -9.49 3.72
N TRP A 133 3.34 -10.11 2.63
CA TRP A 133 2.53 -10.31 1.42
C TRP A 133 2.19 -11.79 1.14
N GLY A 134 2.97 -12.73 1.67
CA GLY A 134 2.87 -14.17 1.36
C GLY A 134 2.42 -15.02 2.55
N LYS A 135 2.10 -16.30 2.27
CA LYS A 135 1.62 -17.28 3.27
C LYS A 135 2.43 -17.36 4.56
N GLY A 136 3.76 -17.41 4.46
CA GLY A 136 4.65 -17.58 5.61
C GLY A 136 4.96 -16.29 6.38
N ASN A 137 4.80 -15.13 5.75
CA ASN A 137 5.30 -13.86 6.27
C ASN A 137 4.19 -12.79 6.47
N PHE A 138 2.91 -13.16 6.36
CA PHE A 138 1.81 -12.19 6.40
C PHE A 138 1.75 -11.35 7.67
N TRP A 139 2.09 -11.94 8.82
CA TRP A 139 2.09 -11.27 10.12
C TRP A 139 3.13 -10.14 10.18
N GLU A 140 4.22 -10.23 9.41
CA GLU A 140 5.25 -9.18 9.30
C GLU A 140 4.67 -7.89 8.74
N GLY A 141 3.70 -8.00 7.83
CA GLY A 141 2.93 -6.86 7.31
C GLY A 141 2.13 -6.15 8.41
N GLY A 142 1.57 -6.92 9.34
CA GLY A 142 0.87 -6.40 10.51
C GLY A 142 1.80 -5.62 11.43
N ALA A 143 3.02 -6.13 11.68
CA ALA A 143 4.03 -5.43 12.50
C ALA A 143 4.47 -4.10 11.86
N ARG A 144 4.72 -4.11 10.54
CA ARG A 144 5.08 -2.92 9.76
C ARG A 144 4.00 -1.84 9.88
N ILE A 145 2.74 -2.20 9.64
CA ILE A 145 1.62 -1.26 9.71
C ILE A 145 1.35 -0.81 11.16
N ALA A 146 1.45 -1.70 12.14
CA ALA A 146 1.25 -1.35 13.54
C ALA A 146 2.21 -0.25 13.99
N TYR A 147 3.51 -0.40 13.73
CA TYR A 147 4.49 0.63 14.08
C TYR A 147 4.26 1.92 13.29
N SER A 148 4.19 1.86 11.96
CA SER A 148 4.06 3.06 11.12
C SER A 148 2.78 3.85 11.42
N PHE A 149 1.67 3.17 11.69
CA PHE A 149 0.41 3.81 12.06
C PHE A 149 0.50 4.50 13.43
N LEU A 150 1.05 3.81 14.45
CA LEU A 150 1.21 4.36 15.79
C LEU A 150 2.21 5.53 15.83
N ALA A 151 3.32 5.43 15.11
CA ALA A 151 4.31 6.49 14.98
C ALA A 151 3.71 7.73 14.31
N GLY A 152 2.99 7.57 13.20
CA GLY A 152 2.30 8.67 12.53
C GLY A 152 1.22 9.32 13.41
N LEU A 153 0.44 8.51 14.14
CA LEU A 153 -0.55 9.02 15.09
C LEU A 153 0.10 9.80 16.25
N LEU A 154 1.24 9.32 16.75
CA LEU A 154 1.99 9.97 17.82
C LEU A 154 2.57 11.32 17.36
N ILE A 155 3.13 11.38 16.16
CA ILE A 155 3.60 12.62 15.52
C ILE A 155 2.46 13.63 15.44
N HIS A 156 1.33 13.22 14.86
CA HIS A 156 0.16 14.07 14.70
C HIS A 156 -0.38 14.60 16.04
N ARG A 157 -0.56 13.73 17.03
CA ARG A 157 -1.11 14.12 18.35
C ARG A 157 -0.15 14.94 19.19
N SER A 158 1.15 14.70 19.05
CA SER A 158 2.17 15.45 19.78
C SER A 158 2.55 16.76 19.07
N LYS A 159 1.93 17.05 17.91
CA LYS A 159 2.25 18.21 17.06
C LYS A 159 3.75 18.29 16.74
N TRP A 160 4.38 17.13 16.53
CA TRP A 160 5.77 17.03 16.13
C TRP A 160 5.90 17.30 14.63
N ILE A 161 5.54 18.52 14.22
CA ILE A 161 5.65 18.99 12.84
C ILE A 161 6.84 19.94 12.80
N LEU A 162 7.91 19.52 12.11
CA LEU A 162 9.15 20.27 12.05
C LEU A 162 9.13 21.20 10.84
N HIS A 163 9.15 22.50 11.10
CA HIS A 163 9.23 23.52 10.06
C HIS A 163 10.69 23.69 9.64
N SER A 164 10.96 23.57 8.33
CA SER A 164 12.32 23.62 7.79
C SER A 164 12.36 24.36 6.46
N LYS A 165 13.54 24.91 6.13
CA LYS A 165 13.79 25.57 4.84
C LYS A 165 14.29 24.60 3.74
N LEU A 166 14.31 23.29 4.00
CA LEU A 166 14.83 22.29 3.06
C LEU A 166 14.05 22.28 1.74
N GLY A 167 12.77 22.67 1.75
CA GLY A 167 11.93 22.70 0.55
C GLY A 167 11.64 21.32 -0.03
N PHE A 168 10.80 21.26 -1.06
CA PHE A 168 10.35 20.00 -1.67
C PHE A 168 11.49 19.18 -2.28
N ALA A 169 12.41 19.82 -2.98
CA ALA A 169 13.49 19.14 -3.70
C ALA A 169 14.43 18.41 -2.73
N SER A 170 14.89 19.07 -1.67
CA SER A 170 15.77 18.43 -0.68
C SER A 170 15.06 17.30 0.07
N LEU A 171 13.78 17.47 0.42
CA LEU A 171 13.00 16.39 1.04
C LEU A 171 12.81 15.20 0.09
N SER A 172 12.66 15.45 -1.21
CA SER A 172 12.59 14.40 -2.24
C SER A 172 13.91 13.65 -2.35
N ILE A 173 15.05 14.35 -2.32
CA ILE A 173 16.38 13.74 -2.32
C ILE A 173 16.56 12.88 -1.06
N LEU A 174 16.22 13.41 0.12
CA LEU A 174 16.30 12.64 1.37
C LEU A 174 15.41 11.40 1.32
N LEU A 175 14.21 11.50 0.75
CA LEU A 175 13.34 10.35 0.56
C LEU A 175 13.95 9.28 -0.37
N ILE A 176 14.74 9.68 -1.38
CA ILE A 176 15.39 8.76 -2.31
C ILE A 176 16.52 7.95 -1.64
N LEU A 177 17.25 8.54 -0.68
CA LEU A 177 18.44 7.91 -0.09
C LEU A 177 18.21 6.50 0.48
N PRO A 178 17.15 6.21 1.26
CA PRO A 178 16.86 4.86 1.72
C PRO A 178 16.69 3.83 0.59
N PHE A 179 16.18 4.23 -0.58
CA PHE A 179 16.01 3.34 -1.73
C PHE A 179 17.33 3.03 -2.45
N MET A 180 18.39 3.78 -2.16
CA MET A 180 19.74 3.55 -2.72
C MET A 180 20.65 2.79 -1.76
N MET A 181 20.16 2.38 -0.59
CA MET A 181 20.95 1.61 0.36
C MET A 181 21.34 0.26 -0.23
N PRO A 182 22.62 -0.15 -0.17
CA PRO A 182 23.05 -1.44 -0.65
C PRO A 182 22.48 -2.56 0.23
N PHE A 183 22.21 -3.71 -0.39
CA PHE A 183 21.83 -4.91 0.34
C PHE A 183 23.07 -5.48 1.05
N THR A 184 23.01 -5.62 2.38
CA THR A 184 24.11 -6.11 3.22
C THR A 184 23.62 -7.09 4.28
N SER A 185 24.53 -7.79 4.97
CA SER A 185 24.19 -8.65 6.12
C SER A 185 23.64 -7.89 7.34
N TRP A 186 23.61 -6.55 7.28
CA TRP A 186 23.10 -5.69 8.35
C TRP A 186 21.76 -5.05 7.99
N ASN A 187 21.08 -5.53 6.94
CA ASN A 187 19.80 -4.97 6.50
C ASN A 187 18.75 -4.96 7.61
N TRP A 188 18.69 -6.02 8.42
CA TRP A 188 17.77 -6.06 9.55
C TRP A 188 17.90 -4.84 10.46
N LEU A 189 19.13 -4.34 10.67
CA LEU A 189 19.42 -3.17 11.50
C LEU A 189 19.22 -1.88 10.70
N ALA A 190 19.79 -1.81 9.51
CA ALA A 190 19.72 -0.65 8.62
C ALA A 190 18.27 -0.26 8.31
N GLU A 191 17.46 -1.22 7.86
CA GLU A 191 16.04 -0.99 7.55
C GLU A 191 15.23 -0.66 8.80
N SER A 192 15.52 -1.29 9.95
CA SER A 192 14.88 -0.93 11.22
C SER A 192 15.16 0.53 11.59
N LEU A 193 16.41 0.99 11.50
CA LEU A 193 16.77 2.38 11.82
C LEU A 193 16.09 3.37 10.87
N VAL A 194 16.02 3.03 9.58
CA VAL A 194 15.30 3.84 8.59
C VAL A 194 13.83 3.94 8.94
N VAL A 195 13.16 2.81 9.20
CA VAL A 195 11.73 2.79 9.49
C VAL A 195 11.41 3.43 10.84
N LEU A 196 12.23 3.21 11.86
CA LEU A 196 12.00 3.72 13.23
C LEU A 196 12.28 5.22 13.39
N PHE A 197 13.25 5.76 12.66
CA PHE A 197 13.72 7.12 12.90
C PHE A 197 13.69 7.97 11.64
N TYR A 198 14.24 7.47 10.53
CA TYR A 198 14.40 8.26 9.31
C TYR A 198 13.06 8.61 8.65
N PHE A 199 12.19 7.64 8.40
CA PHE A 199 10.87 7.90 7.81
C PHE A 199 9.96 8.76 8.70
N PRO A 200 9.84 8.50 10.02
CA PRO A 200 9.09 9.39 10.91
C PRO A 200 9.61 10.84 10.89
N LEU A 201 10.94 11.03 10.87
CA LEU A 201 11.55 12.35 10.73
C LEU A 201 11.18 13.01 9.40
N LEU A 202 11.27 12.28 8.28
CA LEU A 202 10.89 12.78 6.96
C LEU A 202 9.42 13.14 6.87
N VAL A 203 8.52 12.34 7.45
CA VAL A 203 7.08 12.63 7.50
C VAL A 203 6.83 13.91 8.31
N SER A 204 7.50 14.06 9.45
CA SER A 204 7.42 15.26 10.29
C SER A 204 7.90 16.52 9.56
N LEU A 205 9.03 16.45 8.85
CA LEU A 205 9.57 17.55 8.05
C LEU A 205 8.69 17.87 6.83
N GLY A 206 8.19 16.84 6.15
CA GLY A 206 7.30 16.98 4.99
C GLY A 206 5.96 17.62 5.35
N ALA A 207 5.41 17.28 6.53
CA ALA A 207 4.20 17.91 7.04
C ALA A 207 4.37 19.41 7.35
N GLY A 208 5.60 19.84 7.68
CA GLY A 208 5.95 21.24 7.95
C GLY A 208 6.50 22.01 6.73
N ALA A 209 6.55 21.38 5.56
CA ALA A 209 7.13 21.98 4.36
C ALA A 209 6.19 23.00 3.71
N VAL A 210 6.73 24.16 3.34
CA VAL A 210 6.01 25.19 2.58
C VAL A 210 6.28 24.98 1.08
N LEU A 211 5.21 24.87 0.29
CA LEU A 211 5.27 24.63 -1.16
C LEU A 211 4.89 25.88 -1.94
N SER A 212 5.56 26.11 -3.08
CA SER A 212 5.08 27.06 -4.06
C SER A 212 3.79 26.54 -4.74
N PRO A 213 2.93 27.42 -5.28
CA PRO A 213 1.68 27.00 -5.90
C PRO A 213 1.84 26.00 -7.06
N SER A 214 2.92 26.09 -7.84
CA SER A 214 3.22 25.15 -8.92
C SER A 214 3.57 23.75 -8.39
N LEU A 215 4.45 23.69 -7.37
CA LEU A 215 4.82 22.43 -6.73
C LEU A 215 3.64 21.78 -6.01
N GLN A 216 2.75 22.58 -5.41
CA GLN A 216 1.54 22.06 -4.78
C GLN A 216 0.65 21.29 -5.76
N LYS A 217 0.50 21.78 -7.01
CA LYS A 217 -0.26 21.07 -8.05
C LYS A 217 0.38 19.72 -8.39
N ILE A 218 1.71 19.69 -8.54
CA ILE A 218 2.47 18.47 -8.83
C ILE A 218 2.35 17.45 -7.68
N CYS A 219 2.48 17.90 -6.43
CA CYS A 219 2.35 17.03 -5.25
C CYS A 219 0.94 16.46 -5.13
N ASN A 220 -0.08 17.29 -5.34
CA ASN A 220 -1.48 16.86 -5.32
C ASN A 220 -1.77 15.83 -6.41
N PHE A 221 -1.27 16.07 -7.64
CA PHE A 221 -1.40 15.13 -8.74
C PHE A 221 -0.70 13.80 -8.41
N SER A 222 0.55 13.86 -7.97
CA SER A 222 1.35 12.68 -7.59
C SER A 222 0.67 11.86 -6.49
N GLY A 223 0.12 12.53 -5.48
CA GLY A 223 -0.66 11.90 -4.43
C GLY A 223 -1.95 11.25 -4.95
N GLN A 224 -2.66 11.89 -5.88
CA GLN A 224 -3.90 11.35 -6.46
C GLN A 224 -3.66 10.13 -7.33
N ILE A 225 -2.62 10.14 -8.17
CA ILE A 225 -2.32 9.04 -9.11
C ILE A 225 -1.63 7.85 -8.43
N SER A 226 -0.94 8.06 -7.30
CA SER A 226 -0.20 7.02 -6.58
C SER A 226 -1.04 5.78 -6.26
N TYR A 227 -2.29 5.98 -5.82
CA TYR A 227 -3.17 4.89 -5.43
C TYR A 227 -3.74 4.10 -6.64
N PRO A 228 -4.24 4.74 -7.71
CA PRO A 228 -4.50 4.10 -9.00
C PRO A 228 -3.32 3.29 -9.55
N ILE A 229 -2.09 3.82 -9.50
CA ILE A 229 -0.89 3.08 -9.93
C ILE A 229 -0.72 1.84 -9.05
N TYR A 230 -0.74 2.03 -7.73
CA TYR A 230 -0.57 0.96 -6.76
C TYR A 230 -1.54 -0.20 -6.97
N MET A 231 -2.82 0.10 -7.26
CA MET A 231 -3.84 -0.94 -7.39
C MET A 231 -3.94 -1.57 -8.77
N THR A 232 -3.43 -0.93 -9.81
CA THR A 232 -3.58 -1.41 -11.20
C THR A 232 -2.30 -1.94 -11.83
N HIS A 233 -1.11 -1.77 -11.24
CA HIS A 233 0.12 -2.18 -11.92
C HIS A 233 0.40 -3.69 -11.86
N TYR A 234 -0.08 -4.40 -10.84
CA TYR A 234 0.47 -5.73 -10.48
C TYR A 234 0.13 -6.84 -11.48
N TRP A 235 -1.00 -6.76 -12.19
CA TRP A 235 -1.30 -7.71 -13.28
C TRP A 235 -0.25 -7.60 -14.39
N GLY A 236 0.17 -6.38 -14.74
CA GLY A 236 1.20 -6.14 -15.75
C GLY A 236 2.57 -6.63 -15.30
N ILE A 237 2.85 -6.59 -14.00
CA ILE A 237 4.07 -7.19 -13.43
C ILE A 237 4.09 -8.71 -13.64
N TRP A 238 2.96 -9.40 -13.45
CA TRP A 238 2.88 -10.84 -13.71
C TRP A 238 3.07 -11.18 -15.19
N VAL A 239 2.38 -10.47 -16.08
CA VAL A 239 2.53 -10.64 -17.53
C VAL A 239 3.99 -10.45 -17.94
N PHE A 240 4.64 -9.40 -17.43
CA PHE A 240 6.05 -9.15 -17.68
C PHE A 240 6.97 -10.23 -17.08
N ALA A 241 6.66 -10.71 -15.88
CA ALA A 241 7.43 -11.79 -15.25
C ALA A 241 7.36 -13.09 -16.07
N HIS A 242 6.18 -13.47 -16.55
CA HIS A 242 6.01 -14.64 -17.41
C HIS A 242 6.76 -14.46 -18.73
N TYR A 243 6.60 -13.30 -19.40
CA TYR A 243 7.38 -12.94 -20.59
C TYR A 243 8.89 -13.07 -20.36
N TYR A 244 9.39 -12.52 -19.25
CA TYR A 244 10.80 -12.56 -18.89
C TYR A 244 11.30 -13.99 -18.70
N THR A 245 10.55 -14.81 -17.97
CA THR A 245 10.92 -16.21 -17.70
C THR A 245 10.90 -17.07 -18.97
N GLN A 246 9.96 -16.82 -19.88
CA GLN A 246 9.77 -17.57 -21.11
C GLN A 246 10.83 -17.21 -22.17
N TYR A 247 11.04 -15.92 -22.43
CA TYR A 247 11.88 -15.46 -23.54
C TYR A 247 13.30 -15.05 -23.13
N LYS A 248 13.53 -14.75 -21.85
CA LYS A 248 14.83 -14.31 -21.31
C LYS A 248 15.49 -13.22 -22.16
N PRO A 249 14.81 -12.06 -22.36
CA PRO A 249 15.29 -10.99 -23.22
C PRO A 249 16.65 -10.46 -22.78
N SER A 250 17.45 -9.99 -23.74
CA SER A 250 18.78 -9.42 -23.46
C SER A 250 18.66 -8.08 -22.72
N THR A 251 19.76 -7.63 -22.10
CA THR A 251 19.84 -6.34 -21.42
C THR A 251 19.49 -5.17 -22.34
N GLU A 252 19.90 -5.21 -23.61
CA GLU A 252 19.53 -4.18 -24.60
C GLU A 252 18.02 -4.16 -24.85
N GLN A 253 17.37 -5.32 -24.98
CA GLN A 253 15.92 -5.38 -25.15
C GLN A 253 15.21 -4.80 -23.92
N LEU A 254 15.67 -5.17 -22.72
CA LEU A 254 15.10 -4.67 -21.46
C LEU A 254 15.23 -3.16 -21.30
N PHE A 255 16.33 -2.56 -21.78
CA PHE A 255 16.54 -1.11 -21.77
C PHE A 255 15.41 -0.36 -22.48
N TYR A 256 14.85 -0.91 -23.56
CA TYR A 256 13.73 -0.31 -24.27
C TYR A 256 12.36 -0.77 -23.75
N ILE A 257 12.22 -2.04 -23.39
CA ILE A 257 10.92 -2.61 -22.96
C ILE A 257 10.47 -1.99 -21.63
N ILE A 258 11.35 -1.90 -20.63
CA ILE A 258 10.98 -1.47 -19.27
C ILE A 258 10.40 -0.05 -19.25
N PRO A 259 11.06 0.98 -19.85
CA PRO A 259 10.49 2.33 -19.87
C PRO A 259 9.12 2.39 -20.55
N VAL A 260 8.94 1.65 -21.65
CA VAL A 260 7.65 1.57 -22.35
C VAL A 260 6.57 0.96 -21.45
N CYS A 261 6.86 -0.17 -20.79
CA CYS A 261 5.94 -0.77 -19.82
C CYS A 261 5.58 0.19 -18.69
N VAL A 262 6.55 0.91 -18.12
CA VAL A 262 6.32 1.89 -17.05
C VAL A 262 5.41 3.02 -17.54
N ILE A 263 5.69 3.59 -18.72
CA ILE A 263 4.85 4.66 -19.30
C ILE A 263 3.42 4.17 -19.52
N LEU A 264 3.25 2.96 -20.07
CA LEU A 264 1.93 2.37 -20.30
C LEU A 264 1.17 2.13 -18.98
N LEU A 265 1.84 1.62 -17.95
CA LEU A 265 1.23 1.43 -16.62
C LEU A 265 0.83 2.76 -15.97
N VAL A 266 1.66 3.80 -16.08
CA VAL A 266 1.34 5.14 -15.57
C VAL A 266 0.17 5.75 -16.34
N LEU A 267 0.15 5.63 -17.67
CA LEU A 267 -0.96 6.09 -18.51
C LEU A 267 -2.26 5.36 -18.17
N PHE A 268 -2.19 4.03 -18.02
CA PHE A 268 -3.34 3.21 -17.64
C PHE A 268 -3.88 3.60 -16.26
N ALA A 269 -3.00 3.85 -15.29
CA ALA A 269 -3.37 4.32 -13.97
C ALA A 269 -3.99 5.74 -14.00
N TYR A 270 -3.46 6.64 -14.84
CA TYR A 270 -4.04 7.95 -15.07
C TYR A 270 -5.45 7.85 -15.63
N LEU A 271 -5.65 7.05 -16.69
CA LEU A 271 -6.98 6.80 -17.27
C LEU A 271 -7.94 6.21 -16.25
N THR A 272 -7.50 5.21 -15.48
CA THR A 272 -8.25 4.64 -14.37
C THR A 272 -8.67 5.71 -13.35
N MET A 273 -7.76 6.61 -12.99
CA MET A 273 -8.03 7.69 -12.05
C MET A 273 -9.15 8.60 -12.54
N ILE A 274 -9.08 9.04 -13.80
CA ILE A 274 -10.01 10.05 -14.33
C ILE A 274 -11.37 9.46 -14.78
N ILE A 275 -11.39 8.24 -15.32
CA ILE A 275 -12.60 7.59 -15.87
C ILE A 275 -13.34 6.79 -14.80
N TYR A 276 -12.63 6.19 -13.84
CA TYR A 276 -13.22 5.27 -12.86
C TYR A 276 -13.11 5.77 -11.41
N ASP A 277 -11.91 5.94 -10.85
CA ASP A 277 -11.73 6.22 -9.42
C ASP A 277 -12.44 7.52 -8.99
N ILE A 278 -12.09 8.65 -9.60
CA ILE A 278 -12.64 9.96 -9.23
C ILE A 278 -14.17 10.00 -9.43
N PRO A 279 -14.73 9.58 -10.58
CA PRO A 279 -16.17 9.57 -10.79
C PRO A 279 -16.93 8.69 -9.79
N VAL A 280 -16.48 7.46 -9.55
CA VAL A 280 -17.13 6.53 -8.61
C VAL A 280 -17.08 7.10 -7.19
N ARG A 281 -15.93 7.62 -6.77
CA ARG A 281 -15.78 8.25 -5.45
C ARG A 281 -16.70 9.45 -5.26
N ARG A 282 -16.82 10.32 -6.27
CA ARG A 282 -17.73 11.48 -6.25
C ARG A 282 -19.18 11.03 -6.17
N TYR A 283 -19.57 10.01 -6.94
CA TYR A 283 -20.91 9.46 -6.91
C TYR A 283 -21.29 8.90 -5.53
N LEU A 284 -20.46 8.00 -4.98
CA LEU A 284 -20.70 7.39 -3.67
C LEU A 284 -20.69 8.44 -2.54
N SER A 285 -19.79 9.42 -2.60
CA SER A 285 -19.74 10.51 -1.62
C SER A 285 -20.99 11.39 -1.65
N ARG A 286 -21.57 11.64 -2.84
CA ARG A 286 -22.84 12.37 -2.97
C ARG A 286 -24.01 11.59 -2.41
N LYS A 287 -24.06 10.27 -2.60
CA LYS A 287 -25.10 9.42 -2.02
C LYS A 287 -25.05 9.36 -0.50
N MET A 288 -23.85 9.37 0.09
CA MET A 288 -23.69 9.37 1.56
C MET A 288 -24.14 10.68 2.23
N ARG A 289 -24.13 11.80 1.49
CA ARG A 289 -24.56 13.12 2.00
C ARG A 289 -26.07 13.36 1.89
N LYS A 290 -26.78 12.49 1.15
CA LYS A 290 -28.24 12.48 1.08
C LYS A 290 -28.80 11.58 2.18
#